data_AF-A0A915BBK3-F1
#
_entry.id   AF-A0A915BBK3-F1
#
_cell.length_a   1.000
_cell.length_b   1.000
_cell.length_c   1.000
_cell.angle_alpha   90.00
_cell.angle_beta   90.00
_cell.angle_gamma   90.00
#
_symmetry.space_group_name_H-M   'P 1'
#
loop_
_entity.id
_entity.type
_entity.pdbx_description
1 polymer ?
#
loop_
_entity_poly.entity_id
_entity_poly.type
_entity_poly.pdbx_seq_one_letter_code
_entity_poly.pdbx_strand_id
1 'polypeptide(L)'
;MDWKSLTEVKELGYVFWNCSCLASELSKIFITYWKMGVDGAKVPAKWPLSLRTIFNFSNPLHISLNDQRAFVFVSSSPRSFNAKGREEDGDAIVATMEDARRFIHIAVMDYLPSTICMGNNDNNNTYWSKLDDAIRSAAYRGVNVRMLISQWKHSKRQMKPFLRSLLDINEALPTRHNSTGSIQVKFFAIPSNEQQKEISFARVNHNKYMVTDRIAYVGTSNWVGDYFLTTAGVGVALISPELVNSLNAVFLRDWNSQYAHDF
;
A
#
# COMPACT_ATOMS: atom_id res chain seq x y z
N MET A 1 15.48 4.87 14.22
CA MET A 1 14.28 5.63 13.82
C MET A 1 14.72 7.08 13.63
N ASP A 2 14.43 7.69 12.47
CA ASP A 2 14.83 9.07 12.15
C ASP A 2 13.89 10.05 12.88
N TRP A 3 14.43 11.10 13.51
CA TRP A 3 13.63 12.11 14.23
C TRP A 3 12.66 12.84 13.30
N LYS A 4 13.03 13.00 12.01
CA LYS A 4 12.16 13.61 11.01
C LYS A 4 10.87 12.84 10.84
N SER A 5 10.91 11.51 10.98
CA SER A 5 9.73 10.66 10.90
C SER A 5 8.71 10.92 12.02
N LEU A 6 9.14 11.52 13.14
CA LEU A 6 8.27 11.80 14.29
C LEU A 6 7.60 13.17 14.20
N THR A 7 8.29 14.19 13.69
CA THR A 7 7.80 15.58 13.74
C THR A 7 7.56 16.20 12.37
N GLU A 8 8.22 15.70 11.33
CA GLU A 8 8.22 16.33 10.01
C GLU A 8 7.56 15.50 8.91
N VAL A 9 7.28 14.23 9.15
CA VAL A 9 6.67 13.31 8.19
C VAL A 9 5.37 12.79 8.74
N LYS A 10 4.32 12.82 7.92
CA LYS A 10 3.04 12.21 8.27
C LYS A 10 3.09 10.73 7.91
N GLU A 11 3.16 9.90 8.94
CA GLU A 11 3.12 8.44 8.85
C GLU A 11 1.80 7.88 9.40
N LEU A 12 1.55 6.61 9.11
CA LEU A 12 0.44 5.84 9.67
C LEU A 12 0.87 4.39 9.85
N GLY A 13 0.41 3.75 10.92
CA GLY A 13 0.70 2.35 11.18
C GLY A 13 -0.29 1.73 12.17
N TYR A 14 -0.13 0.43 12.38
CA TYR A 14 -0.86 -0.32 13.39
C TYR A 14 0.01 -0.56 14.62
N VAL A 15 -0.63 -0.59 15.79
CA VAL A 15 -0.03 -1.04 17.04
C VAL A 15 -0.88 -2.20 17.55
N PHE A 16 -0.24 -3.34 17.79
CA PHE A 16 -0.89 -4.53 18.33
C PHE A 16 -0.33 -4.83 19.71
N TRP A 17 -1.21 -5.01 20.69
CA TRP A 17 -0.85 -5.40 22.05
C TRP A 17 -1.23 -6.86 22.29
N ASN A 18 -0.34 -7.62 22.94
CA ASN A 18 -0.60 -9.00 23.36
C ASN A 18 -1.04 -9.97 22.23
N CYS A 19 -0.67 -9.71 20.97
CA CYS A 19 -1.04 -10.53 19.82
C CYS A 19 0.13 -11.43 19.39
N SER A 20 0.42 -12.47 20.19
CA SER A 20 1.55 -13.38 19.96
C SER A 20 1.48 -14.11 18.62
N CYS A 21 0.28 -14.46 18.15
CA CYS A 21 0.07 -15.13 16.87
C CYS A 21 0.53 -14.26 15.69
N LEU A 22 0.12 -12.98 15.66
CA LEU A 22 0.54 -12.04 14.63
C LEU A 22 2.02 -11.68 14.75
N ALA A 23 2.52 -11.53 15.99
CA ALA A 23 3.94 -11.31 16.23
C ALA A 23 4.80 -12.46 15.70
N SER A 24 4.35 -13.71 15.83
CA SER A 24 5.00 -14.88 15.24
C SER A 24 5.05 -14.81 13.71
N GLU A 25 3.96 -14.38 13.07
CA GLU A 25 3.89 -14.23 11.61
C GLU A 25 4.83 -13.14 11.08
N LEU A 26 4.91 -11.99 11.77
CA LEU A 26 5.84 -10.91 11.45
C LEU A 26 7.30 -11.30 11.74
N SER A 27 7.54 -12.09 12.81
CA SER A 27 8.88 -12.59 13.14
C SER A 27 9.47 -13.47 12.03
N LYS A 28 8.64 -14.27 11.34
CA LYS A 28 9.09 -15.06 10.17
C LYS A 28 9.65 -14.16 9.06
N ILE A 29 8.97 -13.06 8.76
CA ILE A 29 9.43 -12.07 7.75
C ILE A 29 10.71 -11.39 8.23
N PHE A 30 10.74 -10.97 9.50
CA PHE A 30 11.93 -10.37 10.10
C PHE A 30 13.16 -11.30 9.99
N ILE A 31 13.01 -12.59 10.29
CA ILE A 31 14.10 -13.57 10.19
C ILE A 31 14.60 -13.69 8.74
N THR A 32 13.71 -13.66 7.75
CA THR A 32 14.11 -13.64 6.34
C THR A 32 14.94 -12.40 6.05
N TYR A 33 14.47 -11.20 6.42
CA TYR A 33 15.16 -9.95 6.14
C TYR A 33 16.50 -9.87 6.86
N TRP A 34 16.54 -10.31 8.12
CA TRP A 34 17.76 -10.40 8.93
C TRP A 34 18.82 -11.28 8.27
N LYS A 35 18.41 -12.44 7.72
CA LYS A 35 19.32 -13.33 6.98
C LYS A 35 19.81 -12.72 5.67
N MET A 36 18.97 -11.97 4.97
CA MET A 36 19.35 -11.31 3.71
C MET A 36 20.15 -10.02 3.92
N GLY A 37 20.17 -9.47 5.14
CA GLY A 37 20.97 -8.30 5.50
C GLY A 37 22.45 -8.62 5.78
N VAL A 38 22.87 -9.88 5.73
CA VAL A 38 24.27 -10.29 5.92
C VAL A 38 25.05 -10.10 4.61
N ASP A 39 26.29 -9.61 4.69
CA ASP A 39 27.17 -9.43 3.53
C ASP A 39 27.33 -10.74 2.74
N GLY A 40 27.10 -10.65 1.42
CA GLY A 40 27.18 -11.80 0.51
C GLY A 40 26.04 -12.81 0.66
N ALA A 41 24.97 -12.49 1.40
CA ALA A 41 23.78 -13.32 1.49
C ALA A 41 23.20 -13.62 0.10
N LYS A 42 22.78 -14.88 -0.09
CA LYS A 42 22.12 -15.34 -1.30
C LYS A 42 20.74 -15.85 -0.96
N VAL A 43 19.76 -15.50 -1.79
CA VAL A 43 18.41 -16.04 -1.66
C VAL A 43 18.48 -17.56 -1.86
N PRO A 44 18.01 -18.37 -0.89
CA PRO A 44 18.02 -19.82 -1.03
C PRO A 44 16.97 -20.25 -2.05
N ALA A 45 17.19 -21.39 -2.73
CA ALA A 45 16.19 -21.96 -3.63
C ALA A 45 14.86 -22.28 -2.91
N LYS A 46 14.91 -22.61 -1.61
CA LYS A 46 13.75 -22.82 -0.74
C LYS A 46 14.04 -22.29 0.66
N TRP A 47 13.11 -21.51 1.21
CA TRP A 47 13.16 -21.07 2.60
C TRP A 47 12.87 -22.23 3.58
N PRO A 48 13.45 -22.20 4.80
CA PRO A 48 13.22 -23.21 5.85
C PRO A 48 11.74 -23.44 6.18
N LEU A 49 11.40 -24.66 6.61
CA LEU A 49 10.03 -25.02 7.01
C LEU A 49 9.48 -24.12 8.13
N SER A 50 10.34 -23.69 9.05
CA SER A 50 9.98 -22.81 10.17
C SER A 50 9.47 -21.43 9.74
N LEU A 51 9.81 -20.97 8.54
CA LEU A 51 9.38 -19.66 8.01
C LEU A 51 8.09 -19.75 7.20
N ARG A 52 7.56 -20.95 6.94
CA ARG A 52 6.30 -21.12 6.20
C ARG A 52 5.12 -20.60 7.00
N THR A 53 4.06 -20.28 6.28
CA THR A 53 2.77 -19.92 6.87
C THR A 53 1.63 -20.57 6.09
N ILE A 54 0.50 -20.74 6.75
CA ILE A 54 -0.77 -21.09 6.12
C ILE A 54 -1.69 -19.88 5.98
N PHE A 55 -1.29 -18.72 6.55
CA PHE A 55 -2.11 -17.54 6.62
C PHE A 55 -1.86 -16.63 5.41
N ASN A 56 -2.93 -16.36 4.66
CA ASN A 56 -2.95 -15.54 3.44
C ASN A 56 -4.35 -14.96 3.23
N PHE A 57 -4.60 -14.34 2.08
CA PHE A 57 -5.89 -13.73 1.78
C PHE A 57 -7.08 -14.72 1.92
N SER A 58 -6.91 -15.96 1.44
CA SER A 58 -7.98 -16.98 1.44
C SER A 58 -8.12 -17.70 2.78
N ASN A 59 -7.08 -17.70 3.62
CA ASN A 59 -7.08 -18.32 4.94
C ASN A 59 -6.47 -17.35 5.96
N PRO A 60 -7.16 -16.26 6.33
CA PRO A 60 -6.58 -15.24 7.20
C PRO A 60 -6.47 -15.74 8.65
N LEU A 61 -5.47 -15.25 9.38
CA LEU A 61 -5.28 -15.54 10.80
C LEU A 61 -6.42 -14.92 11.62
N HIS A 62 -7.02 -15.71 12.50
CA HIS A 62 -8.05 -15.24 13.43
C HIS A 62 -7.38 -14.56 14.62
N ILE A 63 -7.83 -13.36 14.97
CA ILE A 63 -7.37 -12.59 16.13
C ILE A 63 -8.55 -11.96 16.88
N SER A 64 -8.31 -11.51 18.10
CA SER A 64 -9.23 -10.63 18.83
C SER A 64 -8.63 -9.23 18.88
N LEU A 65 -9.40 -8.22 18.48
CA LEU A 65 -9.07 -6.81 18.57
C LEU A 65 -10.15 -6.12 19.38
N ASN A 66 -9.79 -5.49 20.51
CA ASN A 66 -10.75 -4.82 21.40
C ASN A 66 -11.95 -5.73 21.75
N ASP A 67 -11.67 -6.99 22.08
CA ASP A 67 -12.64 -8.05 22.38
C ASP A 67 -13.61 -8.41 21.23
N GLN A 68 -13.32 -7.94 20.01
CA GLN A 68 -14.05 -8.29 18.79
C GLN A 68 -13.23 -9.22 17.90
N ARG A 69 -13.93 -10.17 17.28
CA ARG A 69 -13.33 -11.08 16.31
C ARG A 69 -12.89 -10.29 15.08
N ALA A 70 -11.62 -10.44 14.72
CA ALA A 70 -11.05 -9.90 13.50
C ALA A 70 -10.21 -10.96 12.79
N PHE A 71 -9.92 -10.70 11.52
CA PHE A 71 -9.02 -11.54 10.73
C PHE A 71 -7.90 -10.69 10.17
N VAL A 72 -6.71 -11.26 10.09
CA VAL A 72 -5.52 -10.58 9.60
C VAL A 72 -4.73 -11.48 8.68
N PHE A 73 -4.15 -10.93 7.64
CA PHE A 73 -3.07 -11.60 6.93
C PHE A 73 -1.94 -10.62 6.66
N VAL A 74 -0.74 -11.16 6.55
CA VAL A 74 0.49 -10.39 6.33
C VAL A 74 1.04 -10.80 4.97
N SER A 75 1.47 -9.82 4.20
CA SER A 75 2.09 -9.97 2.90
C SER A 75 3.50 -9.38 2.92
N SER A 76 4.34 -9.82 1.99
CA SER A 76 5.69 -9.31 1.87
C SER A 76 6.21 -9.34 0.44
N SER A 77 7.15 -8.45 0.16
CA SER A 77 7.91 -8.37 -1.09
C SER A 77 9.40 -8.35 -0.78
N PRO A 78 10.27 -8.70 -1.75
CA PRO A 78 9.90 -9.30 -3.03
C PRO A 78 9.48 -10.77 -2.89
N ARG A 79 8.84 -11.32 -3.93
CA ARG A 79 8.38 -12.73 -3.93
C ARG A 79 9.50 -13.73 -3.60
N SER A 80 10.75 -13.43 -3.97
CA SER A 80 11.92 -14.26 -3.67
C SER A 80 12.21 -14.37 -2.17
N PHE A 81 11.75 -13.43 -1.35
CA PHE A 81 11.89 -13.43 0.11
C PHE A 81 10.73 -14.16 0.81
N ASN A 82 9.70 -14.56 0.07
CA ASN A 82 8.52 -15.21 0.64
C ASN A 82 8.76 -16.71 0.80
N ALA A 83 8.69 -17.18 2.04
CA ALA A 83 8.58 -18.60 2.32
C ALA A 83 7.21 -19.13 1.83
N LYS A 84 7.12 -20.45 1.62
CA LYS A 84 5.90 -21.08 1.11
C LYS A 84 4.67 -20.66 1.92
N GLY A 85 3.65 -20.19 1.20
CA GLY A 85 2.35 -19.78 1.73
C GLY A 85 2.21 -18.29 2.09
N ARG A 86 3.32 -17.53 2.15
CA ARG A 86 3.27 -16.08 2.35
C ARG A 86 2.85 -15.40 1.03
N GLU A 87 1.83 -14.56 1.13
CA GLU A 87 1.32 -13.76 0.02
C GLU A 87 2.37 -12.72 -0.43
N GLU A 88 2.50 -12.53 -1.74
CA GLU A 88 3.27 -11.41 -2.30
C GLU A 88 2.48 -10.11 -2.10
N ASP A 89 3.16 -9.02 -1.73
CA ASP A 89 2.48 -7.78 -1.34
C ASP A 89 1.64 -7.16 -2.46
N GLY A 90 2.15 -7.17 -3.70
CA GLY A 90 1.37 -6.76 -4.86
C GLY A 90 0.14 -7.65 -5.09
N ASP A 91 0.23 -8.98 -4.89
CA ASP A 91 -0.90 -9.90 -5.00
C ASP A 91 -1.95 -9.64 -3.90
N ALA A 92 -1.51 -9.38 -2.67
CA ALA A 92 -2.39 -9.04 -1.55
C ALA A 92 -3.18 -7.74 -1.79
N ILE A 93 -2.52 -6.70 -2.32
CA ILE A 93 -3.18 -5.43 -2.67
C ILE A 93 -4.22 -5.66 -3.76
N VAL A 94 -3.88 -6.39 -4.82
CA VAL A 94 -4.81 -6.71 -5.91
C VAL A 94 -6.02 -7.50 -5.39
N ALA A 95 -5.80 -8.58 -4.63
CA ALA A 95 -6.88 -9.37 -4.04
C ALA A 95 -7.81 -8.52 -3.16
N THR A 96 -7.24 -7.57 -2.41
CA THR A 96 -8.03 -6.63 -1.60
C THR A 96 -8.88 -5.69 -2.45
N MET A 97 -8.38 -5.20 -3.60
CA MET A 97 -9.16 -4.41 -4.56
C MET A 97 -10.25 -5.24 -5.25
N GLU A 98 -9.95 -6.50 -5.56
CA GLU A 98 -10.91 -7.43 -6.18
C GLU A 98 -12.08 -7.78 -5.25
N ASP A 99 -11.83 -7.89 -3.94
CA ASP A 99 -12.84 -8.16 -2.92
C ASP A 99 -13.78 -6.97 -2.62
N ALA A 100 -13.33 -5.75 -2.93
CA ALA A 100 -14.07 -4.51 -2.70
C ALA A 100 -15.35 -4.43 -3.52
N ARG A 101 -16.43 -3.96 -2.88
CA ARG A 101 -17.77 -3.93 -3.48
C ARG A 101 -18.31 -2.52 -3.70
N ARG A 102 -17.91 -1.56 -2.85
CA ARG A 102 -18.52 -0.21 -2.85
C ARG A 102 -17.50 0.89 -3.09
N PHE A 103 -16.41 0.86 -2.35
CA PHE A 103 -15.35 1.86 -2.48
C PHE A 103 -13.97 1.28 -2.24
N ILE A 104 -12.98 1.96 -2.80
CA ILE A 104 -11.55 1.76 -2.53
C ILE A 104 -10.96 3.15 -2.31
N HIS A 105 -10.37 3.38 -1.15
CA HIS A 105 -9.68 4.62 -0.81
C HIS A 105 -8.20 4.31 -0.63
N ILE A 106 -7.35 4.93 -1.45
CA ILE A 106 -5.91 4.68 -1.53
C ILE A 106 -5.18 5.96 -1.13
N ALA A 107 -4.28 5.89 -0.15
CA ALA A 107 -3.39 6.99 0.17
C ALA A 107 -1.94 6.51 0.14
N VAL A 108 -1.16 7.07 -0.79
CA VAL A 108 0.22 6.67 -1.04
C VAL A 108 1.10 7.88 -1.33
N MET A 109 2.39 7.78 -1.01
CA MET A 109 3.33 8.82 -1.39
C MET A 109 3.55 8.86 -2.90
N ASP A 110 4.00 7.75 -3.49
CA ASP A 110 4.26 7.64 -4.92
C ASP A 110 3.38 6.56 -5.55
N TYR A 111 2.85 6.87 -6.75
CA TYR A 111 2.12 5.95 -7.62
C TYR A 111 2.71 5.99 -9.03
N LEU A 112 3.25 4.87 -9.50
CA LEU A 112 3.73 4.69 -10.87
C LEU A 112 3.52 3.24 -11.32
N PRO A 113 2.80 2.98 -12.42
CA PRO A 113 2.68 1.65 -13.01
C PRO A 113 3.93 1.26 -13.81
N SER A 114 5.11 1.50 -13.24
CA SER A 114 6.39 1.17 -13.83
C SER A 114 7.39 0.91 -12.73
N THR A 115 8.49 0.26 -13.07
CA THR A 115 9.69 0.34 -12.24
C THR A 115 10.43 1.63 -12.56
N ILE A 116 11.19 2.17 -11.60
CA ILE A 116 12.00 3.37 -11.82
C ILE A 116 13.49 3.19 -11.51
N CYS A 117 13.87 2.14 -10.79
CA CYS A 117 15.24 1.87 -10.38
C CYS A 117 15.66 0.42 -10.66
N MET A 118 15.51 -0.04 -11.90
CA MET A 118 15.92 -1.39 -12.29
C MET A 118 17.29 -1.41 -12.97
N GLY A 119 18.20 -2.21 -12.41
CA GLY A 119 19.57 -2.36 -12.90
C GLY A 119 20.50 -1.21 -12.49
N ASN A 120 21.75 -1.25 -12.95
CA ASN A 120 22.77 -0.28 -12.51
C ASN A 120 22.61 1.11 -13.16
N ASN A 121 21.87 1.25 -14.26
CA ASN A 121 21.81 2.46 -15.09
C ASN A 121 20.37 2.87 -15.50
N ASP A 122 19.32 2.47 -14.78
CA ASP A 122 17.90 2.81 -15.05
C ASP A 122 17.32 2.47 -16.45
N ASN A 123 18.12 1.86 -17.35
CA ASN A 123 17.70 1.48 -18.71
C ASN A 123 16.87 0.19 -18.77
N ASN A 124 16.74 -0.53 -17.66
CA ASN A 124 15.98 -1.78 -17.60
C ASN A 124 14.59 -1.58 -16.98
N ASN A 125 14.13 -0.33 -16.91
CA ASN A 125 12.83 -0.04 -16.36
C ASN A 125 11.71 -0.53 -17.30
N THR A 126 10.72 -1.20 -16.71
CA THR A 126 9.61 -1.83 -17.44
C THR A 126 8.28 -1.27 -16.96
N TYR A 127 7.30 -1.23 -17.87
CA TYR A 127 5.90 -1.01 -17.49
C TYR A 127 5.43 -2.17 -16.60
N TRP A 128 4.85 -1.83 -15.45
CA TRP A 128 4.39 -2.77 -14.43
C TRP A 128 2.95 -2.40 -14.08
N SER A 129 2.00 -2.93 -14.84
CA SER A 129 0.59 -2.51 -14.82
C SER A 129 -0.20 -3.05 -13.63
N LYS A 130 0.36 -3.96 -12.83
CA LYS A 130 -0.38 -4.80 -11.88
C LYS A 130 -1.39 -4.05 -11.02
N LEU A 131 -1.00 -2.95 -10.36
CA LEU A 131 -1.91 -2.16 -9.52
C LEU A 131 -2.83 -1.23 -10.34
N ASP A 132 -2.35 -0.74 -11.48
CA ASP A 132 -3.12 0.13 -12.39
C ASP A 132 -4.29 -0.62 -13.01
N ASP A 133 -4.04 -1.84 -13.49
CA ASP A 133 -5.05 -2.75 -14.02
C ASP A 133 -6.10 -3.08 -12.96
N ALA A 134 -5.68 -3.32 -11.71
CA ALA A 134 -6.60 -3.60 -10.60
C ALA A 134 -7.48 -2.40 -10.24
N ILE A 135 -6.92 -1.18 -10.23
CA ILE A 135 -7.67 0.07 -10.02
C ILE A 135 -8.71 0.27 -11.14
N ARG A 136 -8.29 0.16 -12.40
CA ARG A 136 -9.18 0.29 -13.56
C ARG A 136 -10.28 -0.77 -13.55
N SER A 137 -9.91 -2.02 -13.26
CA SER A 137 -10.84 -3.15 -13.14
C SER A 137 -11.88 -2.89 -12.06
N ALA A 138 -11.48 -2.42 -10.87
CA ALA A 138 -12.42 -2.10 -9.79
C ALA A 138 -13.43 -1.03 -10.21
N ALA A 139 -12.98 0.07 -10.82
CA ALA A 139 -13.87 1.11 -11.32
C ALA A 139 -14.82 0.57 -12.40
N TYR A 140 -14.33 -0.25 -13.32
CA TYR A 140 -15.14 -0.88 -14.38
C TYR A 140 -16.22 -1.83 -13.84
N ARG A 141 -15.98 -2.45 -12.68
CA ARG A 141 -16.97 -3.27 -11.96
C ARG A 141 -18.05 -2.44 -11.25
N GLY A 142 -17.89 -1.12 -11.15
CA GLY A 142 -18.83 -0.24 -10.45
C GLY A 142 -18.35 0.27 -9.09
N VAL A 143 -17.07 0.06 -8.73
CA VAL A 143 -16.52 0.48 -7.44
C VAL A 143 -16.02 1.92 -7.51
N ASN A 144 -16.26 2.72 -6.48
CA ASN A 144 -15.75 4.09 -6.41
C ASN A 144 -14.33 4.11 -5.82
N VAL A 145 -13.36 4.51 -6.63
CA VAL A 145 -11.96 4.60 -6.25
C VAL A 145 -11.59 6.07 -5.98
N ARG A 146 -11.00 6.34 -4.81
CA ARG A 146 -10.40 7.64 -4.49
C ARG A 146 -8.93 7.46 -4.17
N MET A 147 -8.08 8.24 -4.82
CA MET A 147 -6.63 8.19 -4.65
C MET A 147 -6.11 9.53 -4.11
N LEU A 148 -5.51 9.49 -2.94
CA LEU A 148 -4.88 10.63 -2.30
C LEU A 148 -3.35 10.48 -2.42
N ILE A 149 -2.75 11.28 -3.29
CA ILE A 149 -1.35 11.14 -3.69
C ILE A 149 -0.52 12.25 -3.06
N SER A 150 0.60 11.91 -2.41
CA SER A 150 1.46 12.94 -1.81
C SER A 150 2.09 13.84 -2.87
N GLN A 151 1.94 15.16 -2.68
CA GLN A 151 2.62 16.17 -3.47
C GLN A 151 3.66 16.90 -2.61
N TRP A 152 4.92 16.79 -3.02
CA TRP A 152 6.06 17.33 -2.30
C TRP A 152 7.23 17.61 -3.25
N LYS A 153 8.34 18.15 -2.76
CA LYS A 153 9.49 18.58 -3.57
C LYS A 153 10.10 17.46 -4.43
N HIS A 154 9.98 16.21 -3.98
CA HIS A 154 10.57 15.04 -4.65
C HIS A 154 9.55 14.23 -5.49
N SER A 155 8.29 14.69 -5.61
CA SER A 155 7.27 14.01 -6.42
C SER A 155 7.74 13.83 -7.87
N LYS A 156 7.57 12.61 -8.39
CA LYS A 156 7.98 12.28 -9.76
C LYS A 156 7.04 12.93 -10.78
N ARG A 157 7.60 13.68 -11.74
CA ARG A 157 6.81 14.34 -12.80
C ARG A 157 5.99 13.36 -13.66
N GLN A 158 6.53 12.16 -13.87
CA GLN A 158 5.91 11.10 -14.67
C GLN A 158 4.60 10.56 -14.06
N MET A 159 4.38 10.76 -12.76
CA MET A 159 3.15 10.33 -12.07
C MET A 159 1.92 11.04 -12.61
N LYS A 160 2.03 12.32 -12.99
CA LYS A 160 0.90 13.12 -13.47
C LYS A 160 0.24 12.53 -14.73
N PRO A 161 0.96 12.22 -15.83
CA PRO A 161 0.37 11.54 -16.99
C PRO A 161 -0.38 10.24 -16.65
N PHE A 162 0.17 9.39 -15.78
CA PHE A 162 -0.50 8.14 -15.38
C PHE A 162 -1.77 8.38 -14.58
N LEU A 163 -1.76 9.31 -13.63
CA LEU A 163 -2.96 9.71 -12.89
C LEU A 163 -4.03 10.30 -13.81
N ARG A 164 -3.63 11.10 -14.82
CA ARG A 164 -4.57 11.63 -15.83
C ARG A 164 -5.21 10.50 -16.65
N SER A 165 -4.42 9.51 -17.05
CA SER A 165 -4.94 8.31 -17.75
C SER A 165 -5.95 7.51 -16.91
N LEU A 166 -5.80 7.50 -15.58
CA LEU A 166 -6.80 6.90 -14.69
C LEU A 166 -8.08 7.75 -14.60
N LEU A 167 -7.99 9.07 -14.67
CA LEU A 167 -9.18 9.93 -14.69
C LEU A 167 -9.92 9.83 -16.02
N ASP A 168 -9.21 9.77 -17.14
CA ASP A 168 -9.80 9.69 -18.49
C ASP A 168 -10.62 8.41 -18.70
N ILE A 169 -10.32 7.31 -17.98
CA ILE A 169 -11.09 6.06 -18.10
C ILE A 169 -12.53 6.21 -17.58
N ASN A 170 -12.83 7.22 -16.76
CA ASN A 170 -14.17 7.45 -16.23
C ASN A 170 -15.22 7.56 -17.36
N GLU A 171 -14.85 8.16 -18.49
CA GLU A 171 -15.71 8.32 -19.68
C GLU A 171 -16.06 6.98 -20.34
N ALA A 172 -15.28 5.92 -20.08
CA ALA A 172 -15.48 4.59 -20.63
C ALA A 172 -16.14 3.61 -19.63
N LEU A 173 -16.45 4.04 -18.40
CA LEU A 173 -17.01 3.15 -17.38
C LEU A 173 -18.48 2.82 -17.66
N PRO A 174 -18.88 1.55 -17.58
CA PRO A 174 -20.26 1.15 -17.84
C PRO A 174 -21.16 1.49 -16.65
N THR A 175 -22.37 1.96 -16.93
CA THR A 175 -23.44 2.03 -15.92
C THR A 175 -24.04 0.63 -15.74
N ARG A 176 -24.05 0.13 -14.50
CA ARG A 176 -24.63 -1.16 -14.11
C ARG A 176 -25.62 -0.94 -12.97
N HIS A 177 -26.84 -1.47 -13.09
CA HIS A 177 -27.86 -1.35 -12.03
C HIS A 177 -28.03 0.08 -11.48
N ASN A 178 -28.09 1.08 -12.39
CA ASN A 178 -28.18 2.51 -12.07
C ASN A 178 -26.99 3.10 -11.28
N SER A 179 -25.83 2.44 -11.31
CA SER A 179 -24.58 2.94 -10.71
C SER A 179 -23.42 2.78 -11.68
N THR A 180 -22.56 3.80 -11.74
CA THR A 180 -21.29 3.76 -12.47
C THR A 180 -20.20 3.87 -11.43
N GLY A 181 -19.11 3.11 -11.60
CA GLY A 181 -17.91 3.31 -10.79
C GLY A 181 -17.26 4.65 -11.09
N SER A 182 -16.20 4.98 -10.37
CA SER A 182 -15.45 6.20 -10.64
C SER A 182 -14.02 6.06 -10.14
N ILE A 183 -13.12 6.86 -10.71
CA ILE A 183 -11.78 7.09 -10.19
C ILE A 183 -11.64 8.59 -9.96
N GLN A 184 -11.32 8.98 -8.73
CA GLN A 184 -11.03 10.36 -8.36
C GLN A 184 -9.62 10.44 -7.78
N VAL A 185 -8.89 11.49 -8.13
CA VAL A 185 -7.53 11.72 -7.67
C VAL A 185 -7.46 13.09 -7.02
N LYS A 186 -6.81 13.17 -5.86
CA LYS A 186 -6.39 14.42 -5.25
C LYS A 186 -4.92 14.36 -4.88
N PHE A 187 -4.25 15.49 -4.97
CA PHE A 187 -2.94 15.68 -4.37
C PHE A 187 -3.06 16.10 -2.91
N PHE A 188 -2.18 15.59 -2.06
CA PHE A 188 -2.09 15.98 -0.65
C PHE A 188 -0.76 16.66 -0.38
N ALA A 189 -0.78 17.93 -0.03
CA ALA A 189 0.41 18.74 0.20
C ALA A 189 0.45 19.26 1.64
N ILE A 190 1.55 18.96 2.35
CA ILE A 190 1.77 19.50 3.69
C ILE A 190 2.41 20.88 3.54
N PRO A 191 1.80 21.96 4.07
CA PRO A 191 2.39 23.29 3.98
C PRO A 191 3.71 23.35 4.76
N SER A 192 4.63 24.17 4.26
CA SER A 192 5.96 24.34 4.82
C SER A 192 6.35 25.81 4.82
N ASN A 193 6.83 26.31 5.96
CA ASN A 193 7.48 27.61 6.03
C ASN A 193 8.91 27.55 5.44
N GLU A 194 9.62 28.68 5.37
CA GLU A 194 10.96 28.75 4.76
C GLU A 194 11.97 27.82 5.45
N GLN A 195 12.01 27.82 6.78
CA GLN A 195 12.92 26.96 7.56
C GLN A 195 12.61 25.46 7.33
N GLN A 196 11.33 25.09 7.29
CA GLN A 196 10.91 23.70 7.06
C GLN A 196 11.27 23.20 5.65
N LYS A 197 11.33 24.10 4.65
CA LYS A 197 11.74 23.75 3.28
C LYS A 197 13.22 23.38 3.17
N GLU A 198 14.04 23.79 4.14
CA GLU A 198 15.46 23.44 4.20
C GLU A 198 15.69 22.03 4.73
N ILE A 199 14.70 21.46 5.43
CA ILE A 199 14.80 20.09 5.96
C ILE A 199 14.61 19.10 4.80
N SER A 200 15.71 18.45 4.41
CA SER A 200 15.68 17.45 3.34
C SER A 200 14.82 16.24 3.71
N PHE A 201 13.99 15.80 2.75
CA PHE A 201 13.04 14.68 2.86
C PHE A 201 11.98 14.81 3.97
N ALA A 202 11.61 16.03 4.33
CA ALA A 202 10.56 16.34 5.29
C ALA A 202 9.26 16.80 4.61
N ARG A 203 8.23 17.07 5.43
CA ARG A 203 6.96 17.71 5.05
C ARG A 203 6.23 16.95 3.95
N VAL A 204 6.15 15.64 4.14
CA VAL A 204 5.57 14.70 3.18
C VAL A 204 4.55 13.80 3.86
N ASN A 205 3.46 13.50 3.15
CA ASN A 205 2.55 12.43 3.53
C ASN A 205 3.16 11.09 3.05
N HIS A 206 3.77 10.36 3.96
CA HIS A 206 4.60 9.18 3.66
C HIS A 206 3.89 7.84 3.95
N ASN A 207 2.59 7.88 4.25
CA ASN A 207 1.80 6.68 4.42
C ASN A 207 1.58 5.92 3.09
N LYS A 208 1.37 4.61 3.21
CA LYS A 208 0.92 3.73 2.11
C LYS A 208 -0.15 2.80 2.65
N TYR A 209 -1.40 3.16 2.43
CA TYR A 209 -2.53 2.36 2.90
C TYR A 209 -3.66 2.38 1.88
N MET A 210 -4.51 1.38 1.99
CA MET A 210 -5.74 1.27 1.24
C MET A 210 -6.83 0.80 2.19
N VAL A 211 -8.01 1.39 2.09
CA VAL A 211 -9.20 0.94 2.82
C VAL A 211 -10.35 0.76 1.86
N THR A 212 -10.96 -0.42 1.92
CA THR A 212 -12.16 -0.76 1.16
C THR A 212 -13.35 -0.81 2.10
N ASP A 213 -14.51 -1.18 1.59
CA ASP A 213 -15.68 -1.39 2.43
C ASP A 213 -15.62 -2.66 3.31
N ARG A 214 -14.52 -3.43 3.22
CA ARG A 214 -14.35 -4.73 3.89
C ARG A 214 -12.97 -4.94 4.53
N ILE A 215 -11.93 -4.32 4.01
CA ILE A 215 -10.54 -4.58 4.40
C ILE A 215 -9.77 -3.26 4.58
N ALA A 216 -8.99 -3.19 5.66
CA ALA A 216 -8.04 -2.12 5.93
C ALA A 216 -6.62 -2.66 5.72
N TYR A 217 -5.90 -2.15 4.72
CA TYR A 217 -4.53 -2.53 4.38
C TYR A 217 -3.57 -1.38 4.68
N VAL A 218 -2.46 -1.67 5.36
CA VAL A 218 -1.33 -0.74 5.56
C VAL A 218 -0.05 -1.47 5.19
N GLY A 219 0.81 -0.82 4.41
CA GLY A 219 2.10 -1.38 4.01
C GLY A 219 3.22 -0.35 4.00
N THR A 220 4.43 -0.83 3.72
CA THR A 220 5.64 0.01 3.67
C THR A 220 5.99 0.48 2.26
N SER A 221 5.49 -0.21 1.24
CA SER A 221 5.87 -0.05 -0.16
C SER A 221 5.14 1.11 -0.84
N ASN A 222 5.89 2.00 -1.50
CA ASN A 222 5.29 2.89 -2.51
C ASN A 222 4.65 2.07 -3.62
N TRP A 223 3.65 2.63 -4.30
CA TRP A 223 2.93 1.92 -5.35
C TRP A 223 3.63 2.08 -6.68
N VAL A 224 4.86 1.57 -6.71
CA VAL A 224 5.84 1.63 -7.81
C VAL A 224 6.47 0.24 -7.95
N GLY A 225 6.69 -0.23 -9.17
CA GLY A 225 6.98 -1.65 -9.44
C GLY A 225 8.21 -2.21 -8.70
N ASP A 226 9.30 -1.45 -8.58
CA ASP A 226 10.52 -1.88 -7.89
C ASP A 226 10.29 -2.17 -6.39
N TYR A 227 9.30 -1.54 -5.76
CA TYR A 227 8.98 -1.81 -4.36
C TYR A 227 8.41 -3.22 -4.14
N PHE A 228 7.79 -3.80 -5.16
CA PHE A 228 7.21 -5.14 -5.10
C PHE A 228 8.12 -6.22 -5.71
N LEU A 229 8.95 -5.82 -6.68
CA LEU A 229 9.79 -6.76 -7.43
C LEU A 229 11.17 -6.96 -6.80
N THR A 230 11.75 -5.92 -6.21
CA THR A 230 13.17 -5.94 -5.80
C THR A 230 13.43 -5.38 -4.41
N THR A 231 12.50 -4.64 -3.81
CA THR A 231 12.68 -4.04 -2.47
C THR A 231 11.96 -4.85 -1.40
N ALA A 232 12.59 -5.00 -0.24
CA ALA A 232 11.97 -5.64 0.91
C ALA A 232 10.85 -4.75 1.49
N GLY A 233 9.63 -5.29 1.59
CA GLY A 233 8.47 -4.56 2.08
C GLY A 233 7.49 -5.48 2.81
N VAL A 234 6.68 -4.93 3.71
CA VAL A 234 5.66 -5.69 4.46
C VAL A 234 4.32 -4.96 4.40
N GLY A 235 3.26 -5.75 4.27
CA GLY A 235 1.88 -5.30 4.29
C GLY A 235 1.07 -6.08 5.33
N VAL A 236 0.11 -5.40 5.96
CA VAL A 236 -0.84 -6.00 6.92
C VAL A 236 -2.24 -5.61 6.48
N ALA A 237 -3.06 -6.61 6.22
CA ALA A 237 -4.47 -6.45 5.88
C ALA A 237 -5.36 -6.99 7.00
N LEU A 238 -6.33 -6.18 7.41
CA LEU A 238 -7.24 -6.44 8.52
C LEU A 238 -8.69 -6.44 8.02
N ILE A 239 -9.39 -7.53 8.32
CA ILE A 239 -10.83 -7.70 8.10
C ILE A 239 -11.50 -7.48 9.45
N SER A 240 -11.86 -6.24 9.73
CA SER A 240 -12.52 -5.80 10.95
C SER A 240 -13.34 -4.54 10.67
N PRO A 241 -14.66 -4.52 10.96
CA PRO A 241 -15.48 -3.33 10.79
C PRO A 241 -14.93 -2.10 11.53
N GLU A 242 -14.43 -2.29 12.76
CA GLU A 242 -13.87 -1.21 13.57
C GLU A 242 -12.66 -0.56 12.89
N LEU A 243 -11.69 -1.36 12.45
CA LEU A 243 -10.47 -0.85 11.81
C LEU A 243 -10.73 -0.30 10.41
N VAL A 244 -11.64 -0.91 9.65
CA VAL A 244 -12.09 -0.38 8.36
C VAL A 244 -12.69 1.01 8.57
N ASN A 245 -13.59 1.16 9.53
CA ASN A 245 -14.19 2.46 9.84
C ASN A 245 -13.15 3.49 10.31
N SER A 246 -12.24 3.09 11.21
CA SER A 246 -11.19 3.98 11.71
C SER A 246 -10.24 4.45 10.62
N LEU A 247 -9.73 3.54 9.77
CA LEU A 247 -8.82 3.90 8.68
C LEU A 247 -9.53 4.71 7.59
N ASN A 248 -10.80 4.39 7.30
CA ASN A 248 -11.61 5.17 6.38
C ASN A 248 -11.90 6.59 6.92
N ALA A 249 -12.11 6.75 8.22
CA ALA A 249 -12.27 8.07 8.84
C ALA A 249 -10.99 8.91 8.70
N VAL A 250 -9.80 8.30 8.84
CA VAL A 250 -8.53 8.98 8.58
C VAL A 250 -8.43 9.43 7.12
N PHE A 251 -8.76 8.55 6.17
CA PHE A 251 -8.77 8.89 4.74
C PHE A 251 -9.72 10.05 4.45
N LEU A 252 -10.97 9.98 4.91
CA LEU A 252 -11.98 11.00 4.64
C LEU A 252 -11.63 12.34 5.31
N ARG A 253 -11.00 12.33 6.48
CA ARG A 253 -10.47 13.55 7.10
C ARG A 253 -9.43 14.19 6.20
N ASP A 254 -8.47 13.41 5.70
CA ASP A 254 -7.38 13.93 4.88
C ASP A 254 -7.91 14.38 3.50
N TRP A 255 -8.80 13.60 2.87
CA TRP A 255 -9.45 13.88 1.58
C TRP A 255 -10.27 15.17 1.54
N ASN A 256 -10.95 15.49 2.65
CA ASN A 256 -11.78 16.68 2.79
C ASN A 256 -11.04 17.85 3.47
N SER A 257 -9.74 17.69 3.78
CA SER A 257 -8.96 18.75 4.38
C SER A 257 -8.53 19.80 3.36
N GLN A 258 -8.14 20.98 3.84
CA GLN A 258 -7.52 22.04 3.05
C GLN A 258 -6.17 21.65 2.41
N TYR A 259 -5.59 20.52 2.82
CA TYR A 259 -4.33 20.01 2.30
C TYR A 259 -4.52 19.11 1.07
N ALA A 260 -5.77 18.71 0.79
CA ALA A 260 -6.13 17.93 -0.38
C ALA A 260 -6.64 18.83 -1.51
N HIS A 261 -5.95 18.81 -2.64
CA HIS A 261 -6.24 19.62 -3.81
C HIS A 261 -6.64 18.73 -4.98
N ASP A 262 -7.58 19.19 -5.80
CA ASP A 262 -7.98 18.47 -7.00
C ASP A 262 -6.80 18.36 -7.99
N PHE A 263 -6.77 17.26 -8.74
CA PHE A 263 -5.71 16.93 -9.69
C PHE A 263 -5.66 17.87 -10.90
#